data_AF-A0A973Q704-F1
#
_entry.id   AF-A0A973Q704-F1
#
_cell.length_a   1.000
_cell.length_b   1.000
_cell.length_c   1.000
_cell.angle_alpha   90.00
_cell.angle_beta   90.00
_cell.angle_gamma   90.00
#
_symmetry.space_group_name_H-M   'P 1'
#
loop_
_entity.id
_entity.type
_entity.pdbx_description
1 polymer ?
#
loop_
_entity_poly.entity_id
_entity_poly.type
_entity_poly.pdbx_seq_one_letter_code
_entity_poly.pdbx_strand_id
1 'polypeptide(L)'
;AVARVVAAARAGDDLLSALVSAVYGQRRGHPVLIGASRWAGVAGGAGGDRGARTYLREHAEQTVLVGCADVADPADVDTPADLHLLEPPGVPATDR
;
A
#
# COMPACT_ATOMS: atom_id res chain seq x y z
N ALA A 1 -4.65 8.70 -1.72
CA ALA A 1 -4.78 7.30 -1.23
C ALA A 1 -4.96 7.18 0.29
N VAL A 2 -4.05 7.72 1.14
CA VAL A 2 -4.07 7.54 2.61
C VAL A 2 -5.43 7.81 3.26
N ALA A 3 -6.05 8.95 2.97
CA ALA A 3 -7.35 9.31 3.54
C ALA A 3 -8.44 8.26 3.29
N ARG A 4 -8.44 7.61 2.11
CA ARG A 4 -9.40 6.54 1.79
C ARG A 4 -9.16 5.27 2.61
N VAL A 5 -7.90 4.88 2.77
CA VAL A 5 -7.53 3.72 3.60
C VAL A 5 -7.91 3.95 5.06
N VAL A 6 -7.65 5.15 5.61
CA VAL A 6 -8.05 5.52 6.98
C VAL A 6 -9.57 5.55 7.12
N ALA A 7 -10.30 6.12 6.15
CA ALA A 7 -11.76 6.15 6.17
C ALA A 7 -12.36 4.74 6.16
N ALA A 8 -11.86 3.85 5.30
CA ALA A 8 -12.30 2.45 5.26
C ALA A 8 -12.04 1.71 6.58
N ALA A 9 -10.88 1.93 7.21
CA ALA A 9 -10.59 1.33 8.51
C ALA A 9 -11.52 1.83 9.62
N ARG A 10 -11.86 3.13 9.61
CA ARG A 10 -12.78 3.74 10.60
C ARG A 10 -14.25 3.39 10.37
N ALA A 11 -14.61 2.97 9.16
CA ALA A 11 -15.96 2.51 8.84
C ALA A 11 -16.23 1.08 9.33
N GLY A 12 -15.20 0.30 9.66
CA GLY A 12 -15.33 -1.00 10.29
C GLY A 12 -15.49 -0.90 11.82
N ASP A 13 -16.01 -1.97 12.42
CA ASP A 13 -16.35 -1.99 13.85
C ASP A 13 -15.14 -2.20 14.78
N ASP A 14 -14.01 -2.71 14.25
CA ASP A 14 -12.80 -2.99 15.02
C ASP A 14 -11.54 -2.42 14.34
N LEU A 15 -11.16 -1.20 14.74
CA LEU A 15 -9.95 -0.55 14.27
C LEU A 15 -8.66 -1.23 14.79
N LEU A 16 -8.70 -1.87 15.96
CA LEU A 16 -7.52 -2.50 16.55
C LEU A 16 -7.11 -3.75 15.79
N SER A 17 -8.06 -4.47 15.20
CA SER A 17 -7.80 -5.61 14.29
C SER A 17 -7.99 -5.28 12.81
N ALA A 18 -8.12 -4.01 12.42
CA ALA A 18 -8.28 -3.64 11.02
C ALA A 18 -7.05 -4.04 10.18
N LEU A 19 -7.30 -4.52 8.95
CA LEU A 19 -6.28 -4.75 7.95
C LEU A 19 -6.80 -4.19 6.63
N VAL A 20 -6.26 -3.07 6.18
CA VAL A 20 -6.77 -2.33 5.01
C VAL A 20 -5.63 -1.99 4.08
N SER A 21 -5.79 -2.23 2.79
CA SER A 21 -4.77 -1.93 1.78
C SER A 21 -5.36 -1.19 0.60
N ALA A 22 -4.60 -0.24 0.06
CA ALA A 22 -4.91 0.33 -1.24
C ALA A 22 -4.78 -0.72 -2.36
N VAL A 23 -5.62 -0.57 -3.39
CA VAL A 23 -5.56 -1.34 -4.64
C VAL A 23 -5.56 -0.39 -5.83
N TYR A 24 -4.70 -0.72 -6.80
CA TYR A 24 -4.52 -0.02 -8.05
C TYR A 24 -4.73 -1.01 -9.18
N GLY A 25 -5.90 -0.94 -9.83
CA GLY A 25 -6.36 -2.00 -10.74
C GLY A 25 -6.58 -3.32 -9.99
N GLN A 26 -5.81 -4.36 -10.33
CA GLN A 26 -5.86 -5.67 -9.66
C GLN A 26 -4.72 -5.89 -8.67
N ARG A 27 -3.86 -4.88 -8.47
CA ARG A 27 -2.65 -5.01 -7.66
C ARG A 27 -2.82 -4.27 -6.33
N ARG A 28 -2.65 -5.01 -5.24
CA ARG A 28 -2.51 -4.43 -3.89
C ARG A 28 -1.21 -3.63 -3.79
N GLY A 29 -1.27 -2.48 -3.14
CA GLY A 29 -0.12 -1.61 -2.91
C GLY A 29 -0.27 -0.75 -1.65
N HIS A 30 0.68 0.17 -1.48
CA HIS A 30 0.66 1.15 -0.41
C HIS A 30 -0.35 2.28 -0.68
N PRO A 31 -0.91 2.92 0.34
CA PRO A 31 -0.68 2.67 1.77
C PRO A 31 -1.42 1.43 2.30
N VAL A 32 -0.90 0.89 3.40
CA VAL A 32 -1.51 -0.21 4.17
C VAL A 32 -1.72 0.29 5.60
N LEU A 33 -2.90 0.01 6.16
CA LEU A 33 -3.21 0.21 7.57
C LEU A 33 -3.28 -1.15 8.27
N ILE A 34 -2.54 -1.27 9.37
CA ILE A 34 -2.47 -2.46 10.22
C ILE A 34 -2.85 -2.05 11.63
N GLY A 35 -3.97 -2.57 12.11
CA GLY A 35 -4.44 -2.38 13.48
C GLY A 35 -3.46 -2.94 14.50
N ALA A 36 -3.40 -2.30 15.67
CA ALA A 36 -2.40 -2.57 16.70
C ALA A 36 -2.39 -4.03 17.20
N SER A 37 -3.54 -4.72 17.23
CA SER A 37 -3.60 -6.12 17.68
C SER A 37 -2.88 -7.09 16.73
N ARG A 38 -2.66 -6.69 15.47
CA ARG A 38 -1.97 -7.50 14.46
C ARG A 38 -0.46 -7.30 14.43
N TRP A 39 0.06 -6.28 15.11
CA TRP A 39 1.48 -5.91 15.03
C TRP A 39 2.41 -7.05 15.45
N ALA A 40 2.07 -7.80 16.50
CA ALA A 40 2.88 -8.93 16.94
C ALA A 40 3.02 -10.02 15.85
N GLY A 41 1.93 -10.33 15.14
CA GLY A 41 1.95 -11.29 14.03
C GLY A 41 2.76 -10.79 12.84
N VAL A 42 2.64 -9.51 12.50
CA VAL A 42 3.45 -8.87 11.45
C VAL A 42 4.94 -8.89 11.81
N ALA A 43 5.28 -8.48 13.03
CA ALA A 43 6.65 -8.42 13.50
C ALA A 43 7.31 -9.81 13.55
N GLY A 44 6.56 -10.86 13.92
CA GLY A 44 7.07 -12.23 13.97
C GLY A 44 7.51 -12.79 12.61
N GLY A 45 6.92 -12.29 11.51
CA GLY A 45 7.29 -12.67 10.14
C GLY A 45 8.24 -11.68 9.45
N ALA A 46 8.47 -10.51 10.04
CA ALA A 46 9.29 -9.45 9.45
C ALA A 46 10.78 -9.73 9.69
N GLY A 47 11.58 -9.61 8.64
CA GLY A 47 13.04 -9.75 8.72
C GLY A 47 13.70 -9.51 7.37
N GLY A 48 14.83 -8.79 7.37
CA GLY A 48 15.40 -8.23 6.15
C GLY A 48 14.35 -7.44 5.36
N ASP A 49 14.27 -7.68 4.06
CA ASP A 49 13.38 -6.94 3.15
C ASP A 49 11.95 -7.51 3.06
N ARG A 50 11.57 -8.47 3.92
CA ARG A 50 10.26 -9.15 3.79
C ARG A 50 9.08 -8.36 4.35
N GLY A 51 9.33 -7.42 5.28
CA GLY A 51 8.29 -6.56 5.89
C GLY A 51 7.00 -7.30 6.26
N ALA A 52 5.85 -6.67 6.05
CA ALA A 52 4.53 -7.25 6.31
C ALA A 52 3.97 -8.07 5.12
N ARG A 53 4.73 -8.24 4.02
CA ARG A 53 4.17 -8.75 2.75
C ARG A 53 3.60 -10.15 2.86
N THR A 54 4.29 -11.03 3.59
CA THR A 54 3.86 -12.40 3.85
C THR A 54 2.60 -12.43 4.71
N TYR A 55 2.61 -11.70 5.84
CA TYR A 55 1.45 -11.58 6.72
C TYR A 55 0.19 -11.11 5.97
N LEU A 56 0.32 -10.10 5.10
CA LEU A 56 -0.78 -9.59 4.27
C LEU A 56 -1.29 -10.60 3.23
N ARG A 57 -0.44 -11.53 2.77
CA ARG A 57 -0.87 -12.61 1.85
C ARG A 57 -1.64 -13.70 2.60
N GLU A 58 -1.14 -14.09 3.77
CA GLU A 58 -1.79 -15.09 4.63
C GLU A 58 -3.15 -14.62 5.15
N HIS A 59 -3.32 -13.32 5.36
CA HIS A 59 -4.56 -12.71 5.85
C HIS A 59 -5.34 -11.98 4.74
N ALA A 60 -5.20 -12.42 3.48
CA ALA A 60 -5.83 -11.76 2.34
C ALA A 60 -7.37 -11.68 2.47
N GLU A 61 -8.01 -12.73 2.98
CA GLU A 61 -9.47 -12.77 3.19
C GLU A 61 -9.96 -11.78 4.25
N GLN A 62 -9.07 -11.39 5.18
CA GLN A 62 -9.36 -10.41 6.24
C GLN A 62 -8.95 -9.00 5.84
N THR A 63 -8.33 -8.84 4.67
CA THR A 63 -7.83 -7.54 4.21
C THR A 63 -8.90 -6.82 3.39
N VAL A 64 -9.33 -5.67 3.87
CA VAL A 64 -10.20 -4.78 3.09
C VAL A 64 -9.39 -4.07 2.02
N LEU A 65 -9.87 -4.14 0.78
CA LEU A 65 -9.21 -3.56 -0.39
C LEU A 65 -9.91 -2.26 -0.81
N VAL A 66 -9.14 -1.18 -0.95
CA VAL A 66 -9.67 0.17 -1.24
C VAL A 66 -9.10 0.69 -2.54
N GLY A 67 -9.96 0.90 -3.55
CA GLY A 67 -9.56 1.44 -4.84
C GLY A 67 -8.96 2.85 -4.74
N CYS A 68 -7.75 3.03 -5.28
CA CYS A 68 -7.00 4.28 -5.22
C CYS A 68 -6.35 4.71 -6.56
N ALA A 69 -6.64 4.01 -7.66
CA ALA A 69 -6.02 4.24 -8.97
C ALA A 69 -6.27 5.65 -9.57
N ASP A 70 -7.34 6.31 -9.15
CA ASP A 70 -7.73 7.66 -9.58
C ASP A 70 -7.06 8.79 -8.76
N VAL A 71 -6.35 8.46 -7.68
CA VAL A 71 -5.78 9.46 -6.76
C VAL A 71 -4.28 9.30 -6.51
N ALA A 72 -3.66 8.23 -7.02
CA ALA A 72 -2.21 7.99 -6.90
C ALA A 72 -1.75 6.93 -7.91
N ASP A 73 -0.46 7.00 -8.27
CA ASP A 73 0.26 5.95 -8.98
C ASP A 73 0.98 5.02 -7.96
N PRO A 74 0.88 3.69 -8.10
CA PRO A 74 1.56 2.75 -7.20
C PRO A 74 3.03 2.46 -7.56
N ALA A 75 3.61 3.08 -8.59
CA ALA A 75 4.96 2.79 -9.03
C ALA A 75 6.00 3.23 -7.99
N ASP A 76 6.96 2.34 -7.72
CA ASP A 76 8.09 2.58 -6.83
C ASP A 76 9.28 3.12 -7.66
N VAL A 77 10.10 3.99 -7.06
CA VAL A 77 11.34 4.50 -7.65
C VAL A 77 12.51 3.80 -6.97
N ASP A 78 12.97 2.69 -7.55
CA ASP A 78 14.00 1.83 -6.96
C ASP A 78 15.39 2.05 -7.55
N THR A 79 15.45 2.54 -8.80
CA THR A 79 16.68 2.73 -9.56
C THR A 79 16.73 4.11 -10.21
N PRO A 80 17.92 4.60 -10.63
CA PRO A 80 18.01 5.84 -11.38
C PRO A 80 17.18 5.85 -12.69
N ALA A 81 16.95 4.68 -13.29
CA ALA A 81 16.11 4.57 -14.48
C ALA A 81 14.63 4.89 -14.19
N ASP A 82 14.18 4.75 -12.94
CA ASP A 82 12.78 4.98 -12.54
C ASP A 82 12.47 6.46 -12.29
N LEU A 83 13.46 7.36 -12.33
CA LEU A 83 13.25 8.79 -12.09
C LEU A 83 12.30 9.45 -13.10
N HIS A 84 12.16 8.88 -14.30
CA HIS A 84 11.19 9.34 -15.29
C HIS A 84 9.74 9.28 -14.78
N LEU A 85 9.45 8.43 -13.78
CA LEU A 85 8.12 8.32 -13.15
C LEU A 85 7.71 9.57 -12.36
N LEU A 86 8.67 10.43 -12.01
CA LEU A 86 8.41 11.69 -11.31
C LEU A 86 8.15 12.86 -12.26
N GLU A 87 8.34 12.67 -13.56
CA GLU A 87 8.10 13.71 -14.56
C GLU A 87 6.59 13.94 -14.71
N PRO A 88 6.14 15.21 -14.79
CA PRO A 88 4.73 15.49 -15.04
C PRO A 88 4.34 14.92 -16.41
N PRO A 89 3.17 14.27 -16.54
CA PRO A 89 2.72 13.76 -17.82
C PRO A 89 2.65 14.90 -18.85
N GLY A 90 3.42 14.77 -19.94
CA GLY A 90 3.42 15.70 -21.06
C GLY A 90 4.61 16.68 -21.14
N VAL A 91 5.60 16.58 -20.26
CA VAL A 91 6.89 17.29 -20.46
C VAL A 91 7.80 16.39 -21.31
N PRO A 92 8.23 16.79 -22.52
CA PRO A 92 9.18 16.00 -23.28
C PRO A 92 10.49 15.93 -22.49
N ALA A 93 11.08 14.72 -22.39
CA ALA A 93 12.36 14.51 -21.75
C ALA A 93 13.38 15.48 -22.34
N THR A 94 13.85 16.43 -21.52
CA THR A 94 14.94 17.33 -21.91
C THR A 94 16.19 16.48 -22.06
N ASP A 95 16.66 16.36 -23.30
CA ASP A 95 17.94 15.75 -23.66
C ASP A 95 19.04 16.37 -22.77
N ARG A 96 19.74 15.52 -22.00
CA ARG A 96 20.88 15.91 -21.16
C ARG A 96 22.15 15.30 -21.71
#